data_AF-A0ABD4Y8R3-F1
#
_entry.id   AF-A0ABD4Y8R3-F1
#
_cell.length_a   1.000
_cell.length_b   1.000
_cell.length_c   1.000
_cell.angle_alpha   90.00
_cell.angle_beta   90.00
_cell.angle_gamma   90.00
#
_symmetry.space_group_name_H-M   'P 1'
#
loop_
_entity.id
_entity.type
_entity.pdbx_description
1 polymer ?
#
loop_
_entity_poly.entity_id
_entity_poly.type
_entity_poly.pdbx_seq_one_letter_code
_entity_poly.pdbx_strand_id
1 'polypeptide(L)' 'LAPGGIAKAWVGGPCLEPIEIGRFEAAISKVGPYGGKPDGHYYFVSDEAKAHVKQHGVPYGSW' A
#
# COMPACT_ATOMS: atom_id res chain seq x y z
N LEU A 1 -1.50 -0.74 -1.04
CA LEU A 1 -1.65 -1.87 -0.10
C LEU A 1 -0.34 -2.03 0.64
N ALA A 2 -0.35 -2.21 1.95
CA ALA A 2 0.89 -2.51 2.68
C ALA A 2 1.45 -3.88 2.23
N PRO A 3 2.78 -4.12 2.31
CA PRO A 3 3.39 -5.40 1.99
C PRO A 3 2.73 -6.55 2.76
N GLY A 4 2.47 -7.65 2.06
CA GLY A 4 1.74 -8.81 2.60
C GLY A 4 0.22 -8.64 2.66
N GLY A 5 -0.31 -7.45 2.31
CA GLY A 5 -1.75 -7.24 2.14
C GLY A 5 -2.28 -8.03 0.94
N ILE A 6 -3.49 -8.60 1.07
CA ILE A 6 -4.11 -9.41 0.02
C ILE A 6 -5.24 -8.64 -0.65
N ALA A 7 -5.18 -8.55 -1.98
CA ALA A 7 -6.31 -8.14 -2.83
C ALA A 7 -6.96 -9.39 -3.44
N LYS A 8 -8.29 -9.42 -3.46
CA LYS A 8 -9.06 -10.49 -4.11
C LYS A 8 -10.07 -9.87 -5.06
N ALA A 9 -10.31 -10.53 -6.19
CA ALA A 9 -11.25 -10.11 -7.22
C ALA A 9 -12.29 -11.20 -7.42
N TRP A 10 -13.55 -10.80 -7.56
CA TRP A 10 -14.68 -11.68 -7.84
C TRP A 10 -15.47 -11.17 -9.04
N VAL A 11 -16.02 -12.09 -9.81
CA VAL A 11 -17.05 -11.79 -10.81
C VAL A 11 -18.38 -12.24 -10.24
N GLY A 12 -19.35 -11.32 -10.20
CA GLY A 12 -20.71 -11.59 -9.75
C GLY A 12 -21.74 -11.25 -10.84
N GLY A 13 -22.92 -11.84 -10.71
CA GLY A 13 -24.09 -11.55 -11.55
C GLY A 13 -25.37 -11.54 -10.70
N PRO A 14 -26.48 -11.00 -11.22
CA PRO A 14 -27.70 -10.76 -10.44
C PRO A 14 -28.33 -12.01 -9.82
N CYS A 15 -28.03 -13.20 -10.36
CA CYS A 15 -28.57 -14.47 -9.86
C CYS A 15 -27.49 -15.54 -9.62
N LEU A 16 -26.21 -15.16 -9.55
CA LEU A 16 -25.10 -16.11 -9.38
C LEU A 16 -24.29 -15.76 -8.13
N GLU A 17 -23.83 -16.80 -7.44
CA GLU A 17 -22.85 -16.64 -6.37
C GLU A 17 -21.55 -16.04 -6.94
N PRO A 18 -20.90 -15.09 -6.24
CA PRO A 18 -19.66 -14.49 -6.70
C PRO A 18 -18.54 -15.52 -6.83
N ILE A 19 -17.91 -15.57 -7.99
CA ILE A 19 -16.79 -16.48 -8.27
C ILE A 19 -15.49 -15.71 -8.05
N GLU A 20 -14.59 -16.21 -7.20
CA GLU A 20 -13.26 -15.63 -7.04
C GLU A 20 -12.43 -15.87 -8.30
N ILE A 21 -11.99 -14.80 -8.95
CA ILE A 21 -11.23 -14.84 -10.20
C ILE A 21 -9.76 -14.47 -10.03
N GLY A 22 -9.36 -14.03 -8.83
CA GLY A 22 -7.97 -13.70 -8.56
C GLY A 22 -7.70 -13.34 -7.12
N ARG A 23 -6.49 -13.69 -6.67
CA ARG A 23 -5.92 -13.33 -5.38
C ARG A 23 -4.49 -12.86 -5.61
N PHE A 24 -4.15 -11.70 -5.07
CA PHE A 24 -2.89 -11.03 -5.30
C PHE A 24 -2.31 -10.56 -3.97
N GLU A 25 -1.02 -10.82 -3.77
CA GLU A 25 -0.28 -10.30 -2.62
C GLU A 25 0.41 -8.99 -3.00
N ALA A 26 0.30 -8.00 -2.11
CA ALA A 26 0.91 -6.71 -2.29
C ALA A 26 2.44 -6.80 -2.15
N ALA A 27 3.13 -6.39 -3.20
CA ALA A 27 4.58 -6.23 -3.21
C ALA A 27 4.98 -4.78 -2.89
N ILE A 28 6.23 -4.59 -2.45
CA ILE A 28 6.82 -3.27 -2.29
C ILE A 28 7.03 -2.65 -3.69
N SER A 29 6.49 -1.44 -3.88
CA SER A 29 6.74 -0.66 -5.10
C SER A 29 8.18 -0.18 -5.14
N LYS A 30 8.92 -0.49 -6.22
CA LYS A 30 10.30 0.00 -6.41
C LYS A 30 10.38 1.52 -6.64
N VAL A 31 9.28 2.13 -7.08
CA VAL A 31 9.20 3.56 -7.41
C VAL A 31 8.50 4.37 -6.32
N GLY A 32 8.03 3.70 -5.27
CA GLY A 32 7.33 4.35 -4.17
C GLY A 32 5.99 5.01 -4.58
N PRO A 33 5.44 5.85 -3.71
CA PRO A 33 4.06 6.31 -3.76
C PRO A 33 3.82 7.47 -4.74
N TYR A 34 4.89 8.10 -5.20
CA TYR A 34 4.86 9.19 -6.18
C TYR A 34 5.41 8.74 -7.56
N GLY A 35 5.44 7.42 -7.80
CA GLY A 35 5.81 6.85 -9.11
C GLY A 35 7.24 7.20 -9.54
N GLY A 36 8.15 7.36 -8.58
CA GLY A 36 9.57 7.66 -8.83
C GLY A 36 9.88 9.14 -9.03
N LYS A 37 8.91 10.05 -8.84
CA LYS A 37 9.13 11.51 -8.96
C LYS A 37 9.09 12.20 -7.59
N PRO A 38 9.77 13.33 -7.38
CA PRO A 38 10.89 13.87 -8.15
C PRO A 38 12.18 13.20 -7.67
N ASP A 39 12.57 12.07 -8.26
CA ASP A 39 13.78 11.30 -7.90
C ASP A 39 13.84 10.84 -6.43
N GLY A 40 12.69 10.60 -5.79
CA GLY A 40 12.63 10.16 -4.40
C GLY A 40 12.89 11.27 -3.38
N HIS A 41 12.90 12.54 -3.79
CA HIS A 41 12.92 13.66 -2.86
C HIS A 41 11.55 13.80 -2.17
N TYR A 42 11.47 13.28 -0.95
CA TYR A 42 10.33 13.48 -0.06
C TYR A 42 10.24 14.93 0.41
N TYR A 43 9.02 15.40 0.67
CA TYR A 43 8.82 16.49 1.63
C TYR A 43 9.55 16.12 2.91
N PHE A 44 10.40 17.02 3.42
CA PHE A 44 11.09 16.79 4.69
C PHE A 44 10.05 16.44 5.76
N VAL A 45 10.09 15.19 6.22
CA VAL A 45 9.28 14.75 7.35
C VAL A 45 9.85 15.48 8.56
N SER A 46 9.02 16.29 9.22
CA SER A 46 9.45 17.02 10.43
C SER A 46 9.87 16.03 11.52
N ASP A 47 10.68 16.47 12.47
CA ASP A 47 11.16 15.59 13.52
C ASP A 47 10.03 15.13 14.45
N GLU A 48 8.97 15.94 14.60
CA GLU A 48 7.74 15.58 15.30
C GLU A 48 7.02 14.42 14.60
N ALA A 49 6.92 14.48 13.26
CA ALA A 49 6.32 13.41 12.48
C ALA A 49 7.14 12.11 12.57
N LYS A 50 8.47 12.17 12.52
CA LYS A 50 9.34 11.00 12.73
C LYS A 50 9.16 10.40 14.13
N ALA A 51 9.11 11.24 15.15
CA ALA A 51 8.91 10.81 16.54
C ALA A 51 7.54 10.15 16.74
N HIS A 52 6.49 10.75 16.18
CA HIS A 52 5.13 10.20 16.20
C HIS A 52 5.06 8.81 15.55
N VAL A 53 5.69 8.66 14.37
CA VAL A 53 5.78 7.39 13.63
C VAL A 53 6.51 6.32 14.44
N LYS A 54 7.63 6.66 15.10
CA LYS A 54 8.39 5.74 15.97
C LYS A 54 7.57 5.29 17.18
N GLN A 55 6.78 6.18 17.76
CA GLN A 55 6.01 5.91 18.97
C GLN A 55 4.72 5.13 18.69
N HIS A 56 4.01 5.44 17.61
CA HIS A 56 2.68 4.90 17.33
C HIS A 56 2.68 3.81 16.26
N GLY A 57 3.81 3.61 15.58
CA GLY A 57 3.95 2.60 14.53
C GLY A 57 3.16 2.96 13.28
N VAL A 58 3.74 3.83 12.45
CA VAL A 58 3.28 4.01 11.06
C VAL A 58 4.33 3.37 10.16
N PRO A 59 4.00 2.36 9.36
CA PRO A 59 4.99 1.72 8.50
C PRO A 59 5.34 2.65 7.33
N TYR A 60 6.22 3.63 7.58
CA TYR A 60 6.60 4.61 6.56
C TYR A 60 7.33 3.96 5.37
N GLY A 61 7.91 2.77 5.57
CA GLY A 61 8.52 1.96 4.50
C GLY A 61 7.57 1.00 3.79
N SER A 62 6.25 1.04 4.07
CA SER A 62 5.27 0.16 3.42
C SER A 62 4.55 0.78 2.21
N TRP A 63 4.97 1.97 1.75
CA TRP A 63 4.33 2.69 0.64
C TRP A 63 5.37 3.37 -0.26
#